data_AF-A0AB38KKH2-F1
#
_entry.id   AF-A0AB38KKH2-F1
#
_cell.length_a   1.000
_cell.length_b   1.000
_cell.length_c   1.000
_cell.angle_alpha   90.00
_cell.angle_beta   90.00
_cell.angle_gamma   90.00
#
_symmetry.space_group_name_H-M   'P 1'
#
loop_
_entity.id
_entity.type
_entity.pdbx_description
1 polymer ?
#
loop_
_entity_poly.entity_id
_entity_poly.type
_entity_poly.pdbx_seq_one_letter_code
_entity_poly.pdbx_strand_id
1 'polypeptide(L)'
;MTNFTNASGGTIQGTEAGVLINTKIDTFTNNGFINSPGSGEWSNGIWISGDTRIDNFSNTGTIQGGGNGIYMNYGYSSGSYIKNFSNTGTIKGEISGIILANSTIDNFTNDGLIESTGEYGAIDLQSFYQGVSLIKTLENKGTIKGLNDGIIVETGNKIETLVNKGAIEATNGNGISFYFMQHAATEIDLGNIILENGSKIIAGNNGINVDITQIDASNEQTTIKGQGIDVKKGASVIGKNGAGIYIGDGQELNTQITIAGEVSGGAAGIVNEGIIGGSSDDDDKKGGIIISGGSVSSSSGGSGIVNQGNGSIAGEIKVESGGSVEGGITNTGSGSISGNIVVENGGKLDSITNTSNSDTGISGSITNNSDNKLEISNGEGATIGGGITNNGNADLVISNQGSVGKDENGNTVTNNGSGSVGIKDWVVSTDKETGKLDTVVVGGSGKDNVKVENITVDQSNVNLDELGNINNIISGVNQGNIGNIGTNGGGEISLSFDPITGKLTTDFNLNASISGATFRSLISTTSRRSTFIDNVMGNSMQTFALASSSKSQSIAMSEKGNL
;
A
#
# COMPACT_ATOMS: atom_id res chain seq x y z
N MET A 1 -53.12 -9.29 2.34
CA MET A 1 -53.06 -10.41 1.38
C MET A 1 -51.99 -11.34 1.91
N THR A 2 -52.27 -12.61 2.18
CA THR A 2 -51.28 -13.50 2.83
C THR A 2 -50.22 -13.95 1.84
N ASN A 3 -50.57 -14.29 0.58
CA ASN A 3 -49.60 -14.72 -0.44
C ASN A 3 -49.97 -14.20 -1.84
N PHE A 4 -48.95 -14.03 -2.70
CA PHE A 4 -49.08 -13.76 -4.14
C PHE A 4 -48.32 -14.83 -4.94
N THR A 5 -48.87 -15.30 -6.06
CA THR A 5 -48.21 -16.29 -6.91
C THR A 5 -48.48 -16.03 -8.40
N ASN A 6 -47.43 -15.79 -9.16
CA ASN A 6 -47.43 -15.94 -10.62
C ASN A 6 -46.92 -17.34 -10.96
N ALA A 7 -47.81 -18.23 -11.41
CA ALA A 7 -47.48 -19.63 -11.69
C ALA A 7 -46.61 -19.79 -12.95
N SER A 8 -46.05 -20.98 -13.14
CA SER A 8 -45.30 -21.31 -14.36
C SER A 8 -46.17 -21.11 -15.61
N GLY A 9 -45.62 -20.46 -16.63
CA GLY A 9 -46.34 -20.06 -17.84
C GLY A 9 -47.26 -18.84 -17.69
N GLY A 10 -47.40 -18.29 -16.48
CA GLY A 10 -48.12 -17.05 -16.25
C GLY A 10 -47.31 -15.84 -16.72
N THR A 11 -47.99 -14.86 -17.31
CA THR A 11 -47.39 -13.59 -17.76
C THR A 11 -48.13 -12.44 -17.11
N ILE A 12 -47.39 -11.53 -16.48
CA ILE A 12 -47.91 -10.28 -15.93
C ILE A 12 -47.14 -9.14 -16.58
N GLN A 13 -47.85 -8.17 -17.12
CA GLN A 13 -47.25 -7.04 -17.82
C GLN A 13 -47.97 -5.73 -17.51
N GLY A 14 -47.19 -4.68 -17.23
CA GLY A 14 -47.68 -3.32 -17.07
C GLY A 14 -46.64 -2.32 -17.60
N THR A 15 -47.07 -1.15 -18.07
CA THR A 15 -46.17 -0.19 -18.75
C THR A 15 -45.19 0.48 -17.78
N GLU A 16 -45.64 0.78 -16.56
CA GLU A 16 -44.82 1.39 -15.51
C GLU A 16 -44.27 0.28 -14.61
N ALA A 17 -45.13 -0.48 -13.94
CA ALA A 17 -44.72 -1.66 -13.19
C ALA A 17 -45.38 -2.93 -13.72
N GLY A 18 -44.62 -4.02 -13.84
CA GLY A 18 -45.20 -5.35 -14.04
C GLY A 18 -46.05 -5.75 -12.82
N VAL A 19 -45.51 -5.55 -11.62
CA VAL A 19 -46.24 -5.66 -10.35
C VAL A 19 -45.87 -4.52 -9.42
N LEU A 20 -46.87 -3.86 -8.82
CA LEU A 20 -46.68 -2.90 -7.73
C LEU A 20 -47.09 -3.53 -6.40
N ILE A 21 -46.22 -3.46 -5.39
CA ILE A 21 -46.45 -3.99 -4.04
C ILE A 21 -46.35 -2.85 -3.04
N ASN A 22 -47.44 -2.56 -2.32
CA ASN A 22 -47.53 -1.49 -1.32
C ASN A 22 -48.23 -1.94 -0.03
N THR A 23 -48.11 -3.23 0.30
CA THR A 23 -48.81 -3.86 1.42
C THR A 23 -48.01 -5.02 1.98
N LYS A 24 -48.41 -5.53 3.15
CA LYS A 24 -47.81 -6.73 3.73
C LYS A 24 -48.17 -7.97 2.88
N ILE A 25 -47.15 -8.78 2.56
CA ILE A 25 -47.25 -10.09 1.92
C ILE A 25 -46.43 -11.09 2.75
N ASP A 26 -46.97 -12.24 3.11
CA ASP A 26 -46.16 -13.27 3.77
C ASP A 26 -45.25 -13.98 2.75
N THR A 27 -45.81 -14.40 1.61
CA THR A 27 -45.02 -14.99 0.50
C THR A 27 -45.36 -14.38 -0.86
N PHE A 28 -44.35 -13.86 -1.55
CA PHE A 28 -44.39 -13.52 -2.96
C PHE A 28 -43.67 -14.60 -3.78
N THR A 29 -44.32 -15.15 -4.80
CA THR A 29 -43.74 -16.19 -5.66
C THR A 29 -43.90 -15.84 -7.13
N ASN A 30 -42.81 -15.78 -7.88
CA ASN A 30 -42.81 -15.70 -9.33
C ASN A 30 -42.12 -16.94 -9.94
N ASN A 31 -42.91 -17.75 -10.64
CA ASN A 31 -42.44 -18.88 -11.44
C ASN A 31 -42.68 -18.65 -12.95
N GLY A 32 -43.30 -17.53 -13.32
CA GLY A 32 -43.65 -17.16 -14.68
C GLY A 32 -42.83 -15.96 -15.18
N PHE A 33 -43.42 -15.13 -16.04
CA PHE A 33 -42.81 -13.91 -16.57
C PHE A 33 -43.51 -12.67 -16.00
N ILE A 34 -42.75 -11.77 -15.39
CA ILE A 34 -43.19 -10.44 -15.00
C ILE A 34 -42.40 -9.43 -15.82
N ASN A 35 -43.09 -8.53 -16.52
CA ASN A 35 -42.47 -7.63 -17.48
C ASN A 35 -43.00 -6.20 -17.35
N SER A 36 -42.09 -5.23 -17.40
CA SER A 36 -42.42 -3.83 -17.71
C SER A 36 -41.70 -3.41 -18.98
N PRO A 37 -42.38 -3.34 -20.14
CA PRO A 37 -41.75 -3.06 -21.43
C PRO A 37 -41.57 -1.55 -21.69
N GLY A 38 -41.96 -0.69 -20.75
CA GLY A 38 -41.66 0.74 -20.84
C GLY A 38 -40.15 0.99 -20.78
N SER A 39 -39.73 2.23 -21.04
CA SER A 39 -38.34 2.66 -20.92
C SER A 39 -38.15 3.65 -19.77
N GLY A 40 -36.92 3.77 -19.28
CA GLY A 40 -36.56 4.74 -18.24
C GLY A 40 -36.80 4.22 -16.81
N GLU A 41 -36.36 5.02 -15.84
CA GLU A 41 -36.24 4.66 -14.40
C GLU A 41 -37.53 4.16 -13.74
N TRP A 42 -38.70 4.53 -14.26
CA TRP A 42 -40.00 4.15 -13.72
C TRP A 42 -40.55 2.84 -14.28
N SER A 43 -39.89 2.26 -15.28
CA SER A 43 -40.33 1.05 -15.98
C SER A 43 -39.80 -0.22 -15.29
N ASN A 44 -40.40 -0.56 -14.15
CA ASN A 44 -39.90 -1.58 -13.24
C ASN A 44 -40.59 -2.94 -13.42
N GLY A 45 -39.84 -4.04 -13.47
CA GLY A 45 -40.46 -5.38 -13.46
C GLY A 45 -41.34 -5.57 -12.22
N ILE A 46 -40.77 -5.30 -11.04
CA ILE A 46 -41.50 -5.17 -9.78
C ILE A 46 -41.14 -3.85 -9.11
N TRP A 47 -42.15 -3.12 -8.65
CA TRP A 47 -41.97 -1.96 -7.77
C TRP A 47 -42.53 -2.28 -6.38
N ILE A 48 -41.68 -2.20 -5.36
CA ILE A 48 -42.06 -2.33 -3.96
C ILE A 48 -42.05 -0.92 -3.36
N SER A 49 -43.13 -0.43 -2.76
CA SER A 49 -43.22 0.95 -2.26
C SER A 49 -43.75 1.04 -0.83
N GLY A 50 -43.37 2.12 -0.14
CA GLY A 50 -43.80 2.41 1.23
C GLY A 50 -43.35 1.39 2.27
N ASP A 51 -44.07 1.33 3.39
CA ASP A 51 -43.88 0.38 4.52
C ASP A 51 -44.28 -1.06 4.16
N THR A 52 -43.80 -1.55 3.02
CA THR A 52 -44.08 -2.90 2.56
C THR A 52 -43.22 -3.88 3.33
N ARG A 53 -43.86 -4.93 3.85
CA ARG A 53 -43.20 -6.06 4.50
C ARG A 53 -43.46 -7.35 3.73
N ILE A 54 -42.38 -8.01 3.30
CA ILE A 54 -42.42 -9.34 2.69
C ILE A 54 -41.62 -10.32 3.53
N ASP A 55 -42.24 -11.38 4.02
CA ASP A 55 -41.47 -12.39 4.79
C ASP A 55 -40.64 -13.28 3.84
N ASN A 56 -41.21 -13.72 2.71
CA ASN A 56 -40.50 -14.52 1.72
C ASN A 56 -40.76 -14.04 0.30
N PHE A 57 -39.72 -13.62 -0.41
CA PHE A 57 -39.73 -13.31 -1.83
C PHE A 57 -38.99 -14.41 -2.58
N SER A 58 -39.68 -15.08 -3.53
CA SER A 58 -39.11 -16.18 -4.31
C SER A 58 -39.30 -15.95 -5.80
N ASN A 59 -38.21 -15.86 -6.55
CA ASN A 59 -38.21 -15.83 -8.01
C ASN A 59 -37.53 -17.07 -8.59
N THR A 60 -38.27 -17.89 -9.33
CA THR A 60 -37.73 -18.97 -10.18
C THR A 60 -38.02 -18.73 -11.66
N GLY A 61 -38.85 -17.72 -11.97
CA GLY A 61 -39.17 -17.30 -13.32
C GLY A 61 -38.30 -16.14 -13.79
N THR A 62 -38.85 -15.30 -14.66
CA THR A 62 -38.18 -14.10 -15.17
C THR A 62 -38.89 -12.85 -14.69
N ILE A 63 -38.13 -11.90 -14.17
CA ILE A 63 -38.57 -10.53 -13.88
C ILE A 63 -37.75 -9.61 -14.78
N GLN A 64 -38.41 -8.79 -15.58
CA GLN A 64 -37.77 -7.86 -16.51
C GLN A 64 -38.42 -6.48 -16.42
N GLY A 65 -37.62 -5.43 -16.34
CA GLY A 65 -38.06 -4.06 -16.57
C GLY A 65 -37.18 -3.35 -17.58
N GLY A 66 -37.76 -2.50 -18.44
CA GLY A 66 -36.99 -1.62 -19.32
C GLY A 66 -36.39 -0.40 -18.59
N GLY A 67 -36.64 -0.29 -17.29
CA GLY A 67 -35.84 0.45 -16.31
C GLY A 67 -35.11 -0.53 -15.42
N ASN A 68 -35.74 -0.93 -14.31
CA ASN A 68 -35.14 -1.83 -13.32
C ASN A 68 -35.86 -3.17 -13.27
N GLY A 69 -35.13 -4.26 -12.98
CA GLY A 69 -35.78 -5.55 -12.73
C GLY A 69 -36.67 -5.48 -11.50
N ILE A 70 -36.10 -5.03 -10.38
CA ILE A 70 -36.83 -4.75 -9.13
C ILE A 70 -36.40 -3.38 -8.61
N TYR A 71 -37.37 -2.56 -8.21
CA TYR A 71 -37.15 -1.29 -7.55
C TYR A 71 -37.78 -1.30 -6.16
N MET A 72 -36.97 -1.18 -5.12
CA MET A 72 -37.43 -1.17 -3.72
C MET A 72 -37.37 0.24 -3.14
N ASN A 73 -38.57 0.81 -3.04
CA ASN A 73 -38.96 2.09 -2.45
C ASN A 73 -38.38 3.32 -3.12
N TYR A 74 -39.14 4.43 -3.15
CA TYR A 74 -38.72 5.73 -3.66
C TYR A 74 -39.23 6.84 -2.73
N GLY A 75 -38.37 7.78 -2.35
CA GLY A 75 -38.77 8.98 -1.59
C GLY A 75 -38.80 8.83 -0.06
N TYR A 76 -39.41 9.82 0.61
CA TYR A 76 -39.49 9.98 2.09
C TYR A 76 -40.35 8.95 2.85
N SER A 77 -40.70 7.85 2.20
CA SER A 77 -41.60 6.84 2.77
C SER A 77 -40.89 6.00 3.82
N SER A 78 -41.64 5.42 4.77
CA SER A 78 -41.10 4.35 5.63
C SER A 78 -40.49 3.24 4.76
N GLY A 79 -39.36 2.70 5.22
CA GLY A 79 -38.56 1.77 4.43
C GLY A 79 -39.26 0.45 4.12
N SER A 80 -38.93 -0.17 2.99
CA SER A 80 -39.45 -1.50 2.68
C SER A 80 -38.58 -2.58 3.32
N TYR A 81 -39.17 -3.71 3.70
CA TYR A 81 -38.46 -4.79 4.37
C TYR A 81 -38.78 -6.15 3.74
N ILE A 82 -37.73 -6.91 3.42
CA ILE A 82 -37.82 -8.32 3.02
C ILE A 82 -37.01 -9.16 4.00
N LYS A 83 -37.63 -10.17 4.62
CA LYS A 83 -36.87 -11.07 5.50
C LYS A 83 -36.00 -12.04 4.68
N ASN A 84 -36.59 -12.76 3.73
CA ASN A 84 -35.88 -13.71 2.87
C ASN A 84 -36.14 -13.38 1.40
N PHE A 85 -35.08 -13.04 0.67
CA PHE A 85 -35.11 -12.84 -0.77
C PHE A 85 -34.34 -13.99 -1.43
N SER A 86 -35.01 -14.74 -2.31
CA SER A 86 -34.44 -15.88 -3.03
C SER A 86 -34.67 -15.75 -4.52
N ASN A 87 -33.58 -15.63 -5.29
CA ASN A 87 -33.61 -15.66 -6.75
C ASN A 87 -32.90 -16.92 -7.28
N THR A 88 -33.62 -17.77 -8.00
CA THR A 88 -33.07 -18.91 -8.76
C THR A 88 -33.33 -18.76 -10.27
N GLY A 89 -34.20 -17.80 -10.64
CA GLY A 89 -34.51 -17.45 -12.02
C GLY A 89 -33.70 -16.26 -12.52
N THR A 90 -34.33 -15.42 -13.33
CA THR A 90 -33.70 -14.24 -13.93
C THR A 90 -34.35 -12.97 -13.41
N ILE A 91 -33.54 -12.00 -13.01
CA ILE A 91 -33.94 -10.61 -12.76
C ILE A 91 -33.11 -9.73 -13.67
N LYS A 92 -33.75 -8.91 -14.49
CA LYS A 92 -33.08 -8.08 -15.48
C LYS A 92 -33.64 -6.67 -15.54
N GLY A 93 -32.77 -5.68 -15.59
CA GLY A 93 -33.13 -4.31 -15.94
C GLY A 93 -32.16 -3.67 -16.93
N GLU A 94 -32.66 -2.69 -17.67
CA GLU A 94 -31.85 -1.90 -18.61
C GLU A 94 -31.08 -0.77 -17.93
N ILE A 95 -31.43 -0.41 -16.70
CA ILE A 95 -30.75 0.58 -15.85
C ILE A 95 -30.01 -0.13 -14.72
N SER A 96 -30.74 -0.93 -13.92
CA SER A 96 -30.20 -1.79 -12.86
C SER A 96 -31.00 -3.09 -12.75
N GLY A 97 -30.35 -4.17 -12.30
CA GLY A 97 -31.08 -5.41 -12.01
C GLY A 97 -32.01 -5.22 -10.81
N ILE A 98 -31.46 -4.73 -9.70
CA ILE A 98 -32.19 -4.48 -8.45
C ILE A 98 -31.69 -3.19 -7.81
N ILE A 99 -32.61 -2.28 -7.50
CA ILE A 99 -32.35 -1.07 -6.71
C ILE A 99 -32.98 -1.21 -5.32
N LEU A 100 -32.21 -0.89 -4.28
CA LEU A 100 -32.67 -0.71 -2.90
C LEU A 100 -32.47 0.75 -2.49
N ALA A 101 -33.55 1.51 -2.33
CA ALA A 101 -33.52 2.80 -1.66
C ALA A 101 -34.30 2.71 -0.35
N ASN A 102 -33.74 3.20 0.77
CA ASN A 102 -34.37 3.13 2.09
C ASN A 102 -34.99 1.75 2.42
N SER A 103 -34.28 0.66 2.16
CA SER A 103 -34.86 -0.69 2.22
C SER A 103 -33.95 -1.70 2.89
N THR A 104 -34.53 -2.66 3.61
CA THR A 104 -33.79 -3.70 4.32
C THR A 104 -34.10 -5.09 3.75
N ILE A 105 -33.05 -5.86 3.51
CA ILE A 105 -33.13 -7.31 3.27
C ILE A 105 -32.30 -8.02 4.33
N ASP A 106 -32.91 -8.93 5.10
CA ASP A 106 -32.12 -9.72 6.06
C ASP A 106 -31.27 -10.76 5.30
N ASN A 107 -31.91 -11.70 4.61
CA ASN A 107 -31.22 -12.78 3.89
C ASN A 107 -31.48 -12.65 2.38
N PHE A 108 -30.47 -12.27 1.62
CA PHE A 108 -30.52 -12.22 0.17
C PHE A 108 -29.70 -13.38 -0.41
N THR A 109 -30.37 -14.38 -0.97
CA THR A 109 -29.73 -15.45 -1.75
C THR A 109 -30.00 -15.27 -3.25
N ASN A 110 -28.92 -15.17 -4.04
CA ASN A 110 -28.97 -15.27 -5.50
C ASN A 110 -28.32 -16.57 -5.96
N ASP A 111 -29.08 -17.48 -6.53
CA ASP A 111 -28.65 -18.72 -7.20
C ASP A 111 -28.95 -18.68 -8.72
N GLY A 112 -29.61 -17.61 -9.18
CA GLY A 112 -29.95 -17.37 -10.58
C GLY A 112 -29.10 -16.26 -11.20
N LEU A 113 -29.70 -15.55 -12.17
CA LEU A 113 -29.10 -14.40 -12.83
C LEU A 113 -29.74 -13.11 -12.30
N ILE A 114 -28.90 -12.14 -11.92
CA ILE A 114 -29.27 -10.73 -11.78
C ILE A 114 -28.43 -9.97 -12.81
N GLU A 115 -29.06 -9.31 -13.77
CA GLU A 115 -28.38 -8.61 -14.86
C GLU A 115 -28.81 -7.14 -14.94
N SER A 116 -27.83 -6.23 -15.02
CA SER A 116 -28.00 -4.86 -15.50
C SER A 116 -27.29 -4.71 -16.84
N THR A 117 -27.99 -4.14 -17.82
CA THR A 117 -27.37 -3.70 -19.08
C THR A 117 -27.15 -2.18 -19.15
N GLY A 118 -27.32 -1.49 -18.03
CA GLY A 118 -27.30 -0.03 -17.94
C GLY A 118 -26.05 0.55 -17.30
N GLU A 119 -26.19 1.81 -16.87
CA GLU A 119 -25.11 2.61 -16.27
C GLU A 119 -24.88 2.29 -14.78
N TYR A 120 -25.86 1.70 -14.10
CA TYR A 120 -25.77 1.34 -12.67
C TYR A 120 -25.34 -0.12 -12.44
N GLY A 121 -25.18 -0.47 -11.18
CA GLY A 121 -24.88 -1.82 -10.72
C GLY A 121 -25.97 -2.83 -11.07
N ALA A 122 -25.61 -4.11 -11.18
CA ALA A 122 -26.62 -5.18 -11.23
C ALA A 122 -27.43 -5.26 -9.93
N ILE A 123 -26.77 -4.99 -8.80
CA ILE A 123 -27.39 -4.65 -7.53
C ILE A 123 -26.90 -3.25 -7.13
N ASP A 124 -27.81 -2.37 -6.76
CA ASP A 124 -27.50 -1.00 -6.42
C ASP A 124 -28.24 -0.57 -5.15
N LEU A 125 -27.49 -0.13 -4.14
CA LEU A 125 -28.03 0.41 -2.89
C LEU A 125 -27.90 1.93 -2.94
N GLN A 126 -29.03 2.60 -3.02
CA GLN A 126 -29.12 4.04 -3.27
C GLN A 126 -29.56 4.83 -2.03
N SER A 127 -28.97 6.01 -1.86
CA SER A 127 -29.14 6.87 -0.67
C SER A 127 -30.11 8.03 -0.86
N PHE A 128 -31.07 7.90 -1.78
CA PHE A 128 -32.01 8.98 -2.09
C PHE A 128 -32.75 9.48 -0.85
N TYR A 129 -32.82 10.82 -0.71
CA TYR A 129 -33.58 11.51 0.34
C TYR A 129 -33.24 11.07 1.78
N GLN A 130 -31.97 10.78 2.07
CA GLN A 130 -31.47 10.32 3.37
C GLN A 130 -31.90 8.90 3.77
N GLY A 131 -32.53 8.15 2.87
CA GLY A 131 -32.85 6.76 3.09
C GLY A 131 -31.59 5.90 3.11
N VAL A 132 -31.49 4.98 4.06
CA VAL A 132 -30.39 4.01 4.15
C VAL A 132 -30.90 2.61 3.92
N SER A 133 -30.21 1.88 3.07
CA SER A 133 -30.47 0.48 2.73
C SER A 133 -29.49 -0.43 3.43
N LEU A 134 -30.00 -1.59 3.87
CA LEU A 134 -29.23 -2.60 4.55
C LEU A 134 -29.50 -3.97 3.93
N ILE A 135 -28.43 -4.65 3.53
CA ILE A 135 -28.47 -6.10 3.33
C ILE A 135 -27.64 -6.73 4.45
N LYS A 136 -28.26 -7.54 5.32
CA LYS A 136 -27.50 -8.20 6.40
C LYS A 136 -26.60 -9.30 5.83
N THR A 137 -27.14 -10.12 4.94
CA THR A 137 -26.33 -11.14 4.27
C THR A 137 -26.73 -11.25 2.81
N LEU A 138 -25.76 -11.01 1.93
CA LEU A 138 -25.86 -11.31 0.50
C LEU A 138 -25.06 -12.57 0.19
N GLU A 139 -25.73 -13.67 -0.10
CA GLU A 139 -25.14 -14.92 -0.56
C GLU A 139 -25.37 -15.09 -2.07
N ASN A 140 -24.33 -14.87 -2.86
CA ASN A 140 -24.38 -15.04 -4.31
C ASN A 140 -23.81 -16.40 -4.73
N LYS A 141 -24.64 -17.37 -5.09
CA LYS A 141 -24.29 -18.67 -5.69
C LYS A 141 -24.37 -18.65 -7.22
N GLY A 142 -25.23 -17.80 -7.76
CA GLY A 142 -25.45 -17.63 -9.20
C GLY A 142 -24.55 -16.56 -9.81
N THR A 143 -25.12 -15.77 -10.71
CA THR A 143 -24.41 -14.69 -11.41
C THR A 143 -25.06 -13.35 -11.14
N ILE A 144 -24.25 -12.38 -10.71
CA ILE A 144 -24.55 -10.95 -10.68
C ILE A 144 -23.74 -10.32 -11.82
N LYS A 145 -24.40 -9.71 -12.80
CA LYS A 145 -23.75 -9.23 -14.03
C LYS A 145 -24.15 -7.81 -14.36
N GLY A 146 -23.21 -6.88 -14.26
CA GLY A 146 -23.38 -5.50 -14.69
C GLY A 146 -22.65 -5.20 -16.00
N LEU A 147 -23.24 -4.34 -16.82
CA LEU A 147 -22.51 -3.69 -17.89
C LEU A 147 -21.45 -2.73 -17.31
N ASN A 148 -21.86 -1.86 -16.39
CA ASN A 148 -20.94 -0.99 -15.68
C ASN A 148 -20.36 -1.69 -14.45
N ASP A 149 -21.05 -1.68 -13.30
CA ASP A 149 -20.57 -2.31 -12.05
C ASP A 149 -21.39 -3.55 -11.67
N GLY A 150 -20.77 -4.48 -10.94
CA GLY A 150 -21.49 -5.65 -10.42
C GLY A 150 -22.43 -5.25 -9.27
N ILE A 151 -21.86 -4.67 -8.22
CA ILE A 151 -22.56 -4.18 -7.04
C ILE A 151 -22.13 -2.74 -6.75
N ILE A 152 -23.10 -1.84 -6.59
CA ILE A 152 -22.88 -0.46 -6.15
C ILE A 152 -23.47 -0.28 -4.74
N VAL A 153 -22.73 0.41 -3.89
CA VAL A 153 -23.19 0.83 -2.56
C VAL A 153 -22.91 2.31 -2.35
N GLU A 154 -23.96 3.12 -2.30
CA GLU A 154 -23.85 4.57 -2.05
C GLU A 154 -23.69 4.87 -0.54
N THR A 155 -23.21 6.08 -0.23
CA THR A 155 -22.96 6.57 1.14
C THR A 155 -24.09 6.33 2.13
N GLY A 156 -23.80 5.76 3.29
CA GLY A 156 -24.79 5.43 4.32
C GLY A 156 -25.50 4.08 4.15
N ASN A 157 -25.40 3.44 2.98
CA ASN A 157 -25.88 2.07 2.80
C ASN A 157 -24.86 1.05 3.31
N LYS A 158 -25.34 -0.17 3.57
CA LYS A 158 -24.50 -1.24 4.11
C LYS A 158 -24.86 -2.62 3.56
N ILE A 159 -23.83 -3.40 3.26
CA ILE A 159 -23.91 -4.86 3.17
C ILE A 159 -23.09 -5.40 4.35
N GLU A 160 -23.73 -5.95 5.39
CA GLU A 160 -23.00 -6.44 6.58
C GLU A 160 -22.07 -7.60 6.24
N THR A 161 -22.52 -8.53 5.39
CA THR A 161 -21.70 -9.65 4.92
C THR A 161 -22.08 -10.03 3.49
N LEU A 162 -21.10 -9.99 2.59
CA LEU A 162 -21.18 -10.51 1.25
C LEU A 162 -20.42 -11.85 1.18
N VAL A 163 -21.14 -12.93 0.87
CA VAL A 163 -20.56 -14.24 0.59
C VAL A 163 -20.76 -14.57 -0.89
N ASN A 164 -19.69 -14.48 -1.67
CA ASN A 164 -19.70 -14.88 -3.06
C ASN A 164 -19.29 -16.35 -3.20
N LYS A 165 -20.17 -17.17 -3.76
CA LYS A 165 -19.99 -18.58 -4.14
C LYS A 165 -20.09 -18.79 -5.65
N GLY A 166 -20.59 -17.79 -6.38
CA GLY A 166 -20.76 -17.80 -7.82
C GLY A 166 -19.93 -16.72 -8.51
N ALA A 167 -20.55 -15.98 -9.42
CA ALA A 167 -19.90 -14.98 -10.24
C ALA A 167 -20.44 -13.57 -9.96
N ILE A 168 -19.54 -12.61 -9.83
CA ILE A 168 -19.83 -11.19 -9.98
C ILE A 168 -19.03 -10.70 -11.19
N GLU A 169 -19.72 -10.20 -12.21
CA GLU A 169 -19.13 -9.81 -13.48
C GLU A 169 -19.48 -8.36 -13.79
N ALA A 170 -18.47 -7.54 -14.08
CA ALA A 170 -18.61 -6.16 -14.49
C ALA A 170 -17.86 -5.97 -15.81
N THR A 171 -18.55 -5.53 -16.86
CA THR A 171 -17.94 -5.48 -18.19
C THR A 171 -16.97 -4.30 -18.32
N ASN A 172 -17.41 -3.11 -17.89
CA ASN A 172 -16.67 -1.86 -18.05
C ASN A 172 -16.13 -1.30 -16.73
N GLY A 173 -16.92 -1.39 -15.66
CA GLY A 173 -16.64 -0.84 -14.35
C GLY A 173 -16.05 -1.86 -13.39
N ASN A 174 -16.38 -1.71 -12.10
CA ASN A 174 -15.81 -2.50 -11.01
C ASN A 174 -16.72 -3.66 -10.62
N GLY A 175 -16.16 -4.72 -10.06
CA GLY A 175 -16.97 -5.82 -9.54
C GLY A 175 -17.84 -5.36 -8.37
N ILE A 176 -17.23 -4.63 -7.43
CA ILE A 176 -17.88 -3.96 -6.31
C ILE A 176 -17.32 -2.54 -6.21
N SER A 177 -18.20 -1.55 -6.09
CA SER A 177 -17.83 -0.13 -6.00
C SER A 177 -18.69 0.64 -5.00
N PHE A 178 -18.11 1.74 -4.52
CA PHE A 178 -18.72 2.64 -3.55
C PHE A 178 -18.80 4.03 -4.14
N TYR A 179 -19.93 4.70 -3.94
CA TYR A 179 -20.18 6.01 -4.53
C TYR A 179 -20.63 7.02 -3.48
N PHE A 180 -20.17 8.25 -3.66
CA PHE A 180 -20.61 9.38 -2.86
C PHE A 180 -22.00 9.84 -3.30
N MET A 181 -22.90 10.02 -2.33
CA MET A 181 -24.13 10.79 -2.51
C MET A 181 -24.23 11.96 -1.53
N GLN A 182 -24.49 13.14 -2.10
CA GLN A 182 -24.73 14.35 -1.33
C GLN A 182 -25.97 14.19 -0.43
N HIS A 183 -25.84 14.66 0.80
CA HIS A 183 -26.88 14.61 1.85
C HIS A 183 -27.19 13.22 2.41
N ALA A 184 -26.36 12.21 2.20
CA ALA A 184 -26.45 10.92 2.89
C ALA A 184 -25.54 10.88 4.13
N ALA A 185 -25.61 9.80 4.93
CA ALA A 185 -24.70 9.62 6.07
C ALA A 185 -23.23 9.59 5.61
N THR A 186 -22.32 10.03 6.49
CA THR A 186 -20.91 10.33 6.16
C THR A 186 -19.98 9.12 6.14
N GLU A 187 -20.49 7.91 6.38
CA GLU A 187 -19.68 6.69 6.45
C GLU A 187 -20.32 5.56 5.63
N ILE A 188 -19.49 4.81 4.92
CA ILE A 188 -19.86 3.54 4.29
C ILE A 188 -19.23 2.43 5.10
N ASP A 189 -20.03 1.45 5.51
CA ASP A 189 -19.51 0.22 6.11
C ASP A 189 -19.49 -0.89 5.04
N LEU A 190 -18.28 -1.22 4.58
CA LEU A 190 -18.00 -2.28 3.60
C LEU A 190 -18.37 -3.67 4.12
N GLY A 191 -18.59 -3.83 5.42
CA GLY A 191 -18.85 -5.12 6.04
C GLY A 191 -17.72 -6.12 5.78
N ASN A 192 -18.07 -7.41 5.72
CA ASN A 192 -17.17 -8.49 5.36
C ASN A 192 -17.40 -8.95 3.92
N ILE A 193 -16.34 -9.06 3.13
CA ILE A 193 -16.39 -9.67 1.78
C ILE A 193 -15.65 -11.00 1.82
N ILE A 194 -16.38 -12.08 1.52
CA ILE A 194 -15.86 -13.45 1.53
C ILE A 194 -16.09 -14.07 0.16
N LEU A 195 -15.02 -14.47 -0.51
CA LEU A 195 -15.08 -15.26 -1.73
C LEU A 195 -14.80 -16.72 -1.40
N GLU A 196 -15.79 -17.57 -1.62
CA GLU A 196 -15.72 -19.02 -1.40
C GLU A 196 -15.08 -19.74 -2.60
N ASN A 197 -14.67 -20.99 -2.37
CA ASN A 197 -14.04 -21.82 -3.39
C ASN A 197 -14.87 -21.89 -4.70
N GLY A 198 -14.21 -21.63 -5.83
CA GLY A 198 -14.81 -21.64 -7.17
C GLY A 198 -15.53 -20.35 -7.55
N SER A 199 -15.65 -19.40 -6.62
CA SER A 199 -16.27 -18.10 -6.89
C SER A 199 -15.32 -17.17 -7.64
N LYS A 200 -15.89 -16.20 -8.34
CA LYS A 200 -15.12 -15.24 -9.13
C LYS A 200 -15.71 -13.84 -9.07
N ILE A 201 -14.85 -12.84 -9.02
CA ILE A 201 -15.14 -11.46 -9.38
C ILE A 201 -14.29 -11.13 -10.60
N ILE A 202 -14.92 -10.76 -11.71
CA ILE A 202 -14.22 -10.36 -12.94
C ILE A 202 -14.74 -9.00 -13.38
N ALA A 203 -13.88 -8.00 -13.36
CA ALA A 203 -14.23 -6.62 -13.64
C ALA A 203 -13.41 -6.03 -14.77
N GLY A 204 -14.01 -5.10 -15.53
CA GLY A 204 -13.32 -4.31 -16.55
C GLY A 204 -12.26 -3.39 -15.93
N ASN A 205 -12.55 -2.80 -14.78
CA ASN A 205 -11.65 -1.93 -14.02
C ASN A 205 -11.08 -2.65 -12.79
N ASN A 206 -11.46 -2.25 -11.57
CA ASN A 206 -11.01 -2.90 -10.33
C ASN A 206 -11.93 -4.07 -9.96
N GLY A 207 -11.38 -5.18 -9.45
CA GLY A 207 -12.20 -6.28 -8.94
C GLY A 207 -13.07 -5.82 -7.76
N ILE A 208 -12.42 -5.28 -6.73
CA ILE A 208 -13.04 -4.60 -5.59
C ILE A 208 -12.45 -3.19 -5.50
N ASN A 209 -13.29 -2.17 -5.58
CA ASN A 209 -12.90 -0.76 -5.54
C ASN A 209 -13.34 -0.11 -4.23
N VAL A 210 -12.50 -0.14 -3.20
CA VAL A 210 -12.73 0.53 -1.91
C VAL A 210 -12.26 1.98 -2.03
N ASP A 211 -13.02 2.78 -2.77
CA ASP A 211 -12.74 4.20 -2.98
C ASP A 211 -14.01 5.00 -3.22
N ILE A 212 -13.97 6.28 -2.88
CA ILE A 212 -15.02 7.28 -3.12
C ILE A 212 -14.38 8.46 -3.88
N THR A 213 -14.52 8.46 -5.21
CA THR A 213 -13.83 9.44 -6.08
C THR A 213 -14.46 10.84 -6.13
N GLN A 214 -15.58 11.09 -5.45
CA GLN A 214 -16.21 12.41 -5.38
C GLN A 214 -16.24 12.92 -3.94
N ILE A 215 -15.46 13.97 -3.68
CA ILE A 215 -15.43 14.72 -2.42
C ILE A 215 -16.24 16.01 -2.65
N ASP A 216 -17.32 16.21 -1.89
CA ASP A 216 -18.01 17.50 -1.83
C ASP A 216 -17.07 18.58 -1.26
N ALA A 217 -17.19 19.81 -1.74
CA ALA A 217 -16.40 20.98 -1.36
C ALA A 217 -16.57 21.39 0.13
N SER A 218 -17.37 20.65 0.91
CA SER A 218 -17.62 20.82 2.34
C SER A 218 -16.58 20.14 3.25
N ASN A 219 -15.53 19.52 2.71
CA ASN A 219 -14.31 19.11 3.42
C ASN A 219 -14.46 17.99 4.49
N GLU A 220 -15.61 17.33 4.64
CA GLU A 220 -15.70 16.11 5.44
C GLU A 220 -15.45 14.89 4.53
N GLN A 221 -14.23 14.34 4.59
CA GLN A 221 -13.88 13.12 3.86
C GLN A 221 -14.80 11.98 4.34
N THR A 222 -15.58 11.43 3.42
CA THR A 222 -16.34 10.21 3.67
C THR A 222 -15.35 9.04 3.64
N THR A 223 -15.30 8.29 4.73
CA THR A 223 -14.45 7.10 4.84
C THR A 223 -15.30 5.85 4.65
N ILE A 224 -14.85 4.93 3.82
CA ILE A 224 -15.29 3.54 3.78
C ILE A 224 -14.53 2.82 4.87
N LYS A 225 -15.26 2.24 5.83
CA LYS A 225 -14.70 1.34 6.84
C LYS A 225 -15.11 -0.09 6.54
N GLY A 226 -14.14 -0.99 6.46
CA GLY A 226 -14.39 -2.42 6.23
C GLY A 226 -13.95 -3.32 7.36
N GLN A 227 -14.60 -4.49 7.45
CA GLN A 227 -14.28 -5.55 8.40
C GLN A 227 -13.37 -6.63 7.80
N GLY A 228 -13.12 -6.63 6.49
CA GLY A 228 -12.05 -7.41 5.85
C GLY A 228 -12.45 -8.02 4.50
N ILE A 229 -11.43 -8.52 3.79
CA ILE A 229 -11.58 -9.24 2.51
C ILE A 229 -10.89 -10.60 2.64
N ASP A 230 -11.66 -11.69 2.47
CA ASP A 230 -11.17 -13.07 2.50
C ASP A 230 -11.39 -13.72 1.12
N VAL A 231 -10.29 -13.98 0.41
CA VAL A 231 -10.30 -14.66 -0.90
C VAL A 231 -9.86 -16.11 -0.68
N LYS A 232 -10.81 -17.03 -0.53
CA LYS A 232 -10.50 -18.42 -0.20
C LYS A 232 -9.90 -19.17 -1.38
N LYS A 233 -9.31 -20.32 -1.07
CA LYS A 233 -8.70 -21.21 -2.06
C LYS A 233 -9.66 -21.57 -3.19
N GLY A 234 -9.20 -21.37 -4.42
CA GLY A 234 -9.97 -21.63 -5.64
C GLY A 234 -10.91 -20.49 -6.04
N ALA A 235 -10.99 -19.40 -5.26
CA ALA A 235 -11.67 -18.19 -5.67
C ALA A 235 -10.74 -17.26 -6.48
N SER A 236 -11.31 -16.34 -7.26
CA SER A 236 -10.54 -15.29 -7.94
C SER A 236 -11.16 -13.90 -7.87
N VAL A 237 -10.31 -12.88 -7.73
CA VAL A 237 -10.65 -11.46 -7.88
C VAL A 237 -9.78 -10.87 -8.98
N ILE A 238 -10.39 -10.47 -10.09
CA ILE A 238 -9.67 -10.02 -11.28
C ILE A 238 -10.18 -8.64 -11.70
N GLY A 239 -9.31 -7.64 -11.66
CA GLY A 239 -9.54 -6.32 -12.24
C GLY A 239 -8.72 -6.12 -13.51
N LYS A 240 -9.34 -6.14 -14.69
CA LYS A 240 -8.58 -6.22 -15.97
C LYS A 240 -7.67 -5.03 -16.22
N ASN A 241 -8.18 -3.80 -16.04
CA ASN A 241 -7.40 -2.58 -16.28
C ASN A 241 -6.81 -2.00 -14.99
N GLY A 242 -7.48 -2.19 -13.86
CA GLY A 242 -7.11 -1.64 -12.57
C GLY A 242 -6.43 -2.68 -11.68
N ALA A 243 -6.71 -2.64 -10.37
CA ALA A 243 -6.24 -3.63 -9.42
C ALA A 243 -7.24 -4.78 -9.22
N GLY A 244 -6.76 -5.93 -8.74
CA GLY A 244 -7.67 -6.94 -8.18
C GLY A 244 -8.45 -6.34 -7.00
N ILE A 245 -7.72 -5.75 -6.06
CA ILE A 245 -8.25 -4.98 -4.92
C ILE A 245 -7.59 -3.61 -4.89
N TYR A 246 -8.38 -2.54 -4.94
CA TYR A 246 -7.93 -1.16 -4.82
C TYR A 246 -8.49 -0.52 -3.55
N ILE A 247 -7.62 0.10 -2.74
CA ILE A 247 -7.99 0.90 -1.58
C ILE A 247 -7.56 2.35 -1.85
N GLY A 248 -8.53 3.25 -1.95
CA GLY A 248 -8.30 4.67 -2.27
C GLY A 248 -7.81 5.51 -1.08
N ASP A 249 -7.34 6.72 -1.38
CA ASP A 249 -6.83 7.66 -0.39
C ASP A 249 -7.89 8.04 0.66
N GLY A 250 -7.46 8.03 1.93
CA GLY A 250 -8.28 8.25 3.12
C GLY A 250 -9.42 7.24 3.37
N GLN A 251 -9.39 6.09 2.69
CA GLN A 251 -10.25 4.94 2.99
C GLN A 251 -9.56 3.99 3.98
N GLU A 252 -10.32 3.23 4.78
CA GLU A 252 -9.77 2.36 5.82
C GLU A 252 -10.41 0.97 5.81
N LEU A 253 -9.58 -0.07 5.69
CA LEU A 253 -9.95 -1.42 6.08
C LEU A 253 -9.43 -1.67 7.50
N ASN A 254 -10.32 -1.76 8.48
CA ASN A 254 -9.94 -1.87 9.90
C ASN A 254 -9.31 -3.24 10.27
N THR A 255 -9.10 -4.12 9.30
CA THR A 255 -8.69 -5.51 9.50
C THR A 255 -7.77 -5.98 8.38
N GLN A 256 -7.57 -7.29 8.29
CA GLN A 256 -6.65 -7.95 7.38
C GLN A 256 -7.29 -8.31 6.04
N ILE A 257 -6.48 -8.26 4.98
CA ILE A 257 -6.78 -8.92 3.70
C ILE A 257 -6.14 -10.32 3.73
N THR A 258 -6.93 -11.37 3.52
CA THR A 258 -6.46 -12.75 3.49
C THR A 258 -6.69 -13.37 2.11
N ILE A 259 -5.65 -13.99 1.55
CA ILE A 259 -5.65 -14.50 0.18
C ILE A 259 -5.12 -15.93 0.15
N ALA A 260 -6.02 -16.87 -0.07
CA ALA A 260 -5.73 -18.26 -0.41
C ALA A 260 -6.12 -18.62 -1.86
N GLY A 261 -6.88 -17.76 -2.54
CA GLY A 261 -7.22 -17.83 -3.96
C GLY A 261 -6.31 -16.96 -4.83
N GLU A 262 -6.83 -16.49 -5.96
CA GLU A 262 -6.11 -15.62 -6.91
C GLU A 262 -6.61 -14.17 -6.79
N VAL A 263 -5.69 -13.22 -6.68
CA VAL A 263 -5.99 -11.79 -6.79
C VAL A 263 -5.07 -11.20 -7.85
N SER A 264 -5.64 -10.80 -8.99
CA SER A 264 -4.87 -10.27 -10.11
C SER A 264 -5.45 -8.97 -10.64
N GLY A 265 -4.59 -8.07 -11.10
CA GLY A 265 -5.04 -6.86 -11.77
C GLY A 265 -4.12 -6.40 -12.89
N GLY A 266 -4.66 -5.56 -13.77
CA GLY A 266 -3.89 -4.84 -14.79
C GLY A 266 -2.75 -4.02 -14.18
N ALA A 267 -3.01 -3.23 -13.15
CA ALA A 267 -2.01 -2.44 -12.43
C ALA A 267 -1.21 -3.31 -11.44
N ALA A 268 -1.90 -3.93 -10.49
CA ALA A 268 -1.34 -4.86 -9.51
C ALA A 268 -2.46 -5.79 -8.99
N GLY A 269 -2.11 -6.84 -8.26
CA GLY A 269 -3.10 -7.64 -7.55
C GLY A 269 -3.76 -6.79 -6.45
N ILE A 270 -2.94 -6.07 -5.67
CA ILE A 270 -3.40 -5.13 -4.65
C ILE A 270 -2.72 -3.78 -4.86
N VAL A 271 -3.51 -2.71 -4.87
CA VAL A 271 -3.01 -1.33 -4.81
C VAL A 271 -3.62 -0.66 -3.58
N ASN A 272 -2.76 -0.11 -2.72
CA ASN A 272 -3.16 0.60 -1.51
C ASN A 272 -2.68 2.05 -1.53
N GLU A 273 -3.63 2.96 -1.42
CA GLU A 273 -3.45 4.40 -1.18
C GLU A 273 -4.11 4.87 0.12
N GLY A 274 -4.94 4.02 0.73
CA GLY A 274 -5.58 4.23 2.03
C GLY A 274 -4.93 3.40 3.15
N ILE A 275 -5.72 2.93 4.11
CA ILE A 275 -5.25 2.21 5.29
C ILE A 275 -5.71 0.75 5.22
N ILE A 276 -4.80 -0.19 5.39
CA ILE A 276 -5.07 -1.63 5.60
C ILE A 276 -4.60 -2.01 7.00
N GLY A 277 -5.54 -2.52 7.80
CA GLY A 277 -5.37 -2.77 9.22
C GLY A 277 -5.77 -1.58 10.07
N GLY A 278 -6.53 -1.83 11.12
CA GLY A 278 -7.05 -0.77 11.98
C GLY A 278 -5.93 0.02 12.67
N SER A 279 -6.15 1.33 12.79
CA SER A 279 -5.29 2.28 13.51
C SER A 279 -5.25 2.08 15.05
N SER A 280 -5.77 0.95 15.57
CA SER A 280 -5.84 0.74 17.02
C SER A 280 -4.50 0.28 17.60
N ASP A 281 -4.12 0.88 18.74
CA ASP A 281 -2.95 0.50 19.55
C ASP A 281 -3.02 -0.92 20.15
N ASP A 282 -4.14 -1.64 19.97
CA ASP A 282 -4.25 -3.07 20.29
C ASP A 282 -3.49 -3.89 19.24
N ASP A 283 -2.34 -4.46 19.63
CA ASP A 283 -1.46 -5.27 18.77
C ASP A 283 -2.17 -6.44 18.05
N ASP A 284 -3.27 -6.96 18.61
CA ASP A 284 -4.04 -8.07 18.04
C ASP A 284 -4.96 -7.67 16.85
N LYS A 285 -5.04 -6.36 16.52
CA LYS A 285 -5.92 -5.82 15.46
C LYS A 285 -5.20 -5.04 14.36
N LYS A 286 -3.87 -5.03 14.36
CA LYS A 286 -3.05 -4.48 13.26
C LYS A 286 -3.14 -5.39 12.04
N GLY A 287 -4.29 -5.38 11.38
CA GLY A 287 -4.53 -6.16 10.18
C GLY A 287 -3.48 -5.84 9.11
N GLY A 288 -3.05 -6.86 8.38
CA GLY A 288 -2.07 -6.69 7.32
C GLY A 288 -2.54 -7.35 6.03
N ILE A 289 -1.60 -7.94 5.30
CA ILE A 289 -1.92 -8.74 4.12
C ILE A 289 -1.31 -10.12 4.31
N ILE A 290 -2.14 -11.16 4.35
CA ILE A 290 -1.70 -12.55 4.42
C ILE A 290 -2.01 -13.26 3.11
N ILE A 291 -0.99 -13.85 2.49
CA ILE A 291 -1.10 -14.67 1.29
C ILE A 291 -0.74 -16.11 1.68
N SER A 292 -1.77 -16.95 1.86
CA SER A 292 -1.64 -18.33 2.36
C SER A 292 -2.13 -19.33 1.32
N GLY A 293 -1.21 -19.78 0.44
CA GLY A 293 -1.49 -20.72 -0.64
C GLY A 293 -2.09 -20.13 -1.93
N GLY A 294 -2.44 -18.84 -1.92
CA GLY A 294 -2.95 -18.09 -3.06
C GLY A 294 -1.89 -17.38 -3.89
N SER A 295 -2.30 -16.60 -4.89
CA SER A 295 -1.41 -15.74 -5.68
C SER A 295 -1.90 -14.31 -5.73
N VAL A 296 -0.95 -13.37 -5.71
CA VAL A 296 -1.18 -11.95 -5.93
C VAL A 296 -0.26 -11.49 -7.05
N SER A 297 -0.82 -10.96 -8.15
CA SER A 297 -0.05 -10.69 -9.37
C SER A 297 -0.56 -9.50 -10.18
N SER A 298 0.33 -8.92 -10.99
CA SER A 298 -0.04 -7.96 -12.04
C SER A 298 -0.04 -8.64 -13.40
N SER A 299 -1.15 -8.55 -14.14
CA SER A 299 -1.21 -9.08 -15.52
C SER A 299 -0.42 -8.23 -16.52
N SER A 300 0.04 -7.04 -16.15
CA SER A 300 0.91 -6.18 -16.99
C SER A 300 2.40 -6.32 -16.68
N GLY A 301 2.78 -7.19 -15.73
CA GLY A 301 4.17 -7.41 -15.32
C GLY A 301 4.70 -6.42 -14.28
N GLY A 302 3.80 -5.66 -13.62
CA GLY A 302 4.13 -4.86 -12.44
C GLY A 302 4.22 -5.70 -11.16
N SER A 303 4.31 -5.02 -10.01
CA SER A 303 4.29 -5.68 -8.70
C SER A 303 2.93 -6.29 -8.38
N GLY A 304 2.93 -7.40 -7.63
CA GLY A 304 1.70 -7.99 -7.11
C GLY A 304 1.04 -7.09 -6.08
N ILE A 305 1.84 -6.44 -5.21
CA ILE A 305 1.37 -5.49 -4.21
C ILE A 305 2.06 -4.14 -4.41
N VAL A 306 1.27 -3.07 -4.47
CA VAL A 306 1.77 -1.70 -4.54
C VAL A 306 1.17 -0.89 -3.41
N ASN A 307 2.01 -0.42 -2.50
CA ASN A 307 1.66 0.54 -1.46
C ASN A 307 2.22 1.91 -1.85
N GLN A 308 1.35 2.87 -2.11
CA GLN A 308 1.73 4.16 -2.72
C GLN A 308 0.88 5.32 -2.17
N GLY A 309 1.22 6.55 -2.55
CA GLY A 309 0.48 7.73 -2.07
C GLY A 309 0.54 7.82 -0.54
N ASN A 310 -0.61 7.97 0.12
CA ASN A 310 -0.72 7.94 1.59
C ASN A 310 -0.98 6.53 2.15
N GLY A 311 -0.77 5.49 1.33
CA GLY A 311 -1.03 4.11 1.66
C GLY A 311 -0.33 3.67 2.95
N SER A 312 -1.07 3.18 3.93
CA SER A 312 -0.56 2.62 5.17
C SER A 312 -1.00 1.17 5.34
N ILE A 313 -0.06 0.28 5.58
CA ILE A 313 -0.33 -1.10 5.99
C ILE A 313 0.10 -1.22 7.45
N ALA A 314 -0.86 -1.28 8.36
CA ALA A 314 -0.61 -1.28 9.80
C ALA A 314 0.03 -2.59 10.29
N GLY A 315 -0.37 -3.71 9.69
CA GLY A 315 0.09 -5.05 10.04
C GLY A 315 1.26 -5.57 9.21
N GLU A 316 1.56 -6.86 9.43
CA GLU A 316 2.56 -7.58 8.64
C GLU A 316 2.06 -7.89 7.22
N ILE A 317 3.00 -7.94 6.27
CA ILE A 317 2.77 -8.61 4.99
C ILE A 317 3.42 -9.99 5.08
N LYS A 318 2.59 -11.04 5.05
CA LYS A 318 3.04 -12.42 5.22
C LYS A 318 2.72 -13.27 4.01
N VAL A 319 3.70 -14.01 3.51
CA VAL A 319 3.54 -14.98 2.41
C VAL A 319 3.89 -16.37 2.93
N GLU A 320 2.94 -17.29 2.93
CA GLU A 320 3.08 -18.59 3.57
C GLU A 320 2.31 -19.70 2.84
N SER A 321 2.53 -20.96 3.25
CA SER A 321 1.69 -22.10 2.86
C SER A 321 1.53 -22.30 1.34
N GLY A 322 2.56 -21.97 0.55
CA GLY A 322 2.51 -22.02 -0.92
C GLY A 322 2.07 -20.73 -1.60
N GLY A 323 1.82 -19.67 -0.82
CA GLY A 323 1.42 -18.35 -1.31
C GLY A 323 2.50 -17.70 -2.18
N SER A 324 2.08 -16.88 -3.13
CA SER A 324 2.98 -16.22 -4.07
C SER A 324 2.60 -14.75 -4.30
N VAL A 325 3.59 -13.86 -4.23
CA VAL A 325 3.45 -12.47 -4.68
C VAL A 325 4.39 -12.26 -5.87
N GLU A 326 3.81 -12.34 -7.07
CA GLU A 326 4.52 -12.25 -8.34
C GLU A 326 4.86 -10.79 -8.66
N GLY A 327 6.07 -10.53 -9.15
CA GLY A 327 6.56 -9.16 -9.39
C GLY A 327 6.90 -8.39 -8.10
N GLY A 328 6.67 -8.99 -6.93
CA GLY A 328 7.09 -8.46 -5.65
C GLY A 328 6.16 -7.43 -5.01
N ILE A 329 6.71 -6.73 -4.01
CA ILE A 329 6.08 -5.63 -3.28
C ILE A 329 6.79 -4.33 -3.65
N THR A 330 6.03 -3.31 -4.05
CA THR A 330 6.55 -1.94 -4.21
C THR A 330 5.95 -1.04 -3.13
N ASN A 331 6.80 -0.41 -2.33
CA ASN A 331 6.43 0.63 -1.37
C ASN A 331 7.03 1.97 -1.83
N THR A 332 6.20 2.96 -2.15
CA THR A 332 6.66 4.20 -2.82
C THR A 332 5.83 5.42 -2.42
N GLY A 333 6.27 6.63 -2.80
CA GLY A 333 5.65 7.88 -2.34
C GLY A 333 5.70 7.99 -0.83
N SER A 334 4.61 8.46 -0.21
CA SER A 334 4.47 8.49 1.25
C SER A 334 3.98 7.15 1.83
N GLY A 335 4.02 6.06 1.05
CA GLY A 335 3.53 4.75 1.46
C GLY A 335 4.30 4.20 2.66
N SER A 336 3.58 3.69 3.66
CA SER A 336 4.14 3.12 4.89
C SER A 336 3.69 1.69 5.14
N ILE A 337 4.61 0.85 5.62
CA ILE A 337 4.35 -0.51 6.10
C ILE A 337 4.85 -0.57 7.53
N SER A 338 3.94 -0.58 8.49
CA SER A 338 4.27 -0.55 9.92
C SER A 338 4.74 -1.91 10.44
N GLY A 339 4.23 -3.00 9.86
CA GLY A 339 4.62 -4.35 10.23
C GLY A 339 5.86 -4.89 9.50
N ASN A 340 6.16 -6.15 9.78
CA ASN A 340 7.23 -6.89 9.11
C ASN A 340 6.79 -7.34 7.71
N ILE A 341 7.77 -7.61 6.84
CA ILE A 341 7.55 -8.40 5.63
C ILE A 341 8.17 -9.78 5.86
N VAL A 342 7.34 -10.83 5.86
CA VAL A 342 7.75 -12.19 6.21
C VAL A 342 7.37 -13.17 5.10
N VAL A 343 8.37 -13.87 4.56
CA VAL A 343 8.17 -14.97 3.61
C VAL A 343 8.45 -16.28 4.33
N GLU A 344 7.40 -16.99 4.72
CA GLU A 344 7.48 -18.26 5.44
C GLU A 344 7.86 -19.42 4.52
N ASN A 345 8.21 -20.56 5.13
CA ASN A 345 8.47 -21.80 4.39
C ASN A 345 7.35 -22.12 3.39
N GLY A 346 7.75 -22.34 2.13
CA GLY A 346 6.84 -22.60 1.01
C GLY A 346 6.19 -21.35 0.40
N GLY A 347 6.30 -20.18 1.02
CA GLY A 347 5.93 -18.89 0.42
C GLY A 347 6.92 -18.45 -0.67
N LYS A 348 6.47 -17.58 -1.56
CA LYS A 348 7.27 -17.02 -2.65
C LYS A 348 7.02 -15.52 -2.80
N LEU A 349 8.09 -14.75 -2.81
CA LEU A 349 8.07 -13.31 -3.02
C LEU A 349 9.26 -12.95 -3.89
N ASP A 350 9.01 -12.44 -5.09
CA ASP A 350 10.07 -12.21 -6.07
C ASP A 350 11.01 -11.08 -5.63
N SER A 351 10.44 -9.97 -5.18
CA SER A 351 11.21 -8.79 -4.79
C SER A 351 10.49 -7.88 -3.79
N ILE A 352 11.27 -7.00 -3.16
CA ILE A 352 10.80 -5.86 -2.38
C ILE A 352 11.53 -4.63 -2.91
N THR A 353 10.77 -3.66 -3.41
CA THR A 353 11.27 -2.35 -3.84
C THR A 353 10.71 -1.29 -2.90
N ASN A 354 11.56 -0.71 -2.07
CA ASN A 354 11.20 0.36 -1.16
C ASN A 354 11.83 1.67 -1.63
N THR A 355 11.01 2.59 -2.14
CA THR A 355 11.40 3.96 -2.51
C THR A 355 10.53 4.97 -1.79
N SER A 356 9.90 4.57 -0.68
CA SER A 356 9.08 5.45 0.12
C SER A 356 9.91 6.55 0.74
N ASN A 357 9.38 7.77 0.72
CA ASN A 357 9.95 8.94 1.36
C ASN A 357 9.20 9.32 2.65
N SER A 358 8.31 8.45 3.13
CA SER A 358 7.72 8.59 4.46
C SER A 358 8.79 8.36 5.54
N ASP A 359 8.60 8.97 6.71
CA ASP A 359 9.51 8.81 7.86
C ASP A 359 9.60 7.35 8.34
N THR A 360 8.57 6.54 8.04
CA THR A 360 8.49 5.13 8.44
C THR A 360 8.98 4.18 7.36
N GLY A 361 8.67 4.44 6.08
CA GLY A 361 8.98 3.53 4.97
C GLY A 361 8.43 2.13 5.24
N ILE A 362 9.32 1.18 5.50
CA ILE A 362 9.00 -0.10 6.12
C ILE A 362 9.51 -0.03 7.57
N SER A 363 8.65 0.09 8.56
CA SER A 363 9.07 0.18 9.96
C SER A 363 9.58 -1.15 10.51
N GLY A 364 9.07 -2.27 9.98
CA GLY A 364 9.44 -3.62 10.42
C GLY A 364 10.74 -4.15 9.82
N SER A 365 11.01 -5.42 10.13
CA SER A 365 12.07 -6.22 9.53
C SER A 365 11.61 -6.91 8.25
N ILE A 366 12.59 -7.35 7.44
CA ILE A 366 12.34 -8.23 6.30
C ILE A 366 12.93 -9.60 6.63
N THR A 367 12.10 -10.63 6.61
CA THR A 367 12.51 -12.00 6.93
C THR A 367 12.14 -12.97 5.82
N ASN A 368 13.14 -13.64 5.24
CA ASN A 368 12.94 -14.74 4.31
C ASN A 368 13.26 -16.08 5.00
N ASN A 369 12.23 -16.78 5.44
CA ASN A 369 12.33 -18.16 5.92
C ASN A 369 12.27 -19.17 4.77
N SER A 370 11.78 -18.75 3.59
CA SER A 370 11.55 -19.63 2.45
C SER A 370 12.81 -19.97 1.64
N ASP A 371 12.75 -21.05 0.88
CA ASP A 371 13.74 -21.38 -0.16
C ASP A 371 13.47 -20.66 -1.49
N ASN A 372 12.77 -19.51 -1.45
CA ASN A 372 12.59 -18.64 -2.61
C ASN A 372 13.73 -17.61 -2.67
N LYS A 373 14.26 -17.38 -3.88
CA LYS A 373 15.18 -16.27 -4.10
C LYS A 373 14.43 -14.96 -3.91
N LEU A 374 14.93 -14.07 -3.06
CA LEU A 374 14.34 -12.77 -2.79
C LEU A 374 15.31 -11.65 -3.18
N GLU A 375 14.82 -10.64 -3.89
CA GLU A 375 15.59 -9.43 -4.21
C GLU A 375 15.06 -8.22 -3.43
N ILE A 376 15.91 -7.53 -2.68
CA ILE A 376 15.55 -6.35 -1.89
C ILE A 376 16.29 -5.14 -2.44
N SER A 377 15.54 -4.10 -2.77
CA SER A 377 16.05 -2.79 -3.19
C SER A 377 15.48 -1.71 -2.27
N ASN A 378 16.33 -1.13 -1.43
CA ASN A 378 15.99 0.01 -0.59
C ASN A 378 16.61 1.28 -1.18
N GLY A 379 15.77 2.16 -1.72
CA GLY A 379 16.17 3.37 -2.42
C GLY A 379 16.72 4.46 -1.52
N GLU A 380 17.28 5.50 -2.13
CA GLU A 380 17.80 6.67 -1.42
C GLU A 380 16.71 7.34 -0.59
N GLY A 381 17.02 7.66 0.67
CA GLY A 381 16.07 8.26 1.61
C GLY A 381 14.99 7.32 2.14
N ALA A 382 14.90 6.08 1.66
CA ALA A 382 13.94 5.09 2.13
C ALA A 382 14.46 4.36 3.38
N THR A 383 13.53 3.96 4.24
CA THR A 383 13.84 3.32 5.53
C THR A 383 13.31 1.89 5.57
N ILE A 384 14.16 0.96 6.03
CA ILE A 384 13.78 -0.33 6.59
C ILE A 384 14.16 -0.30 8.08
N GLY A 385 13.18 -0.24 8.98
CA GLY A 385 13.41 0.01 10.41
C GLY A 385 14.01 -1.18 11.16
N GLY A 386 13.77 -2.41 10.68
CA GLY A 386 14.38 -3.63 11.22
C GLY A 386 15.57 -4.14 10.42
N GLY A 387 16.18 -5.23 10.89
CA GLY A 387 17.21 -5.97 10.14
C GLY A 387 16.62 -6.79 8.99
N ILE A 388 17.50 -7.22 8.07
CA ILE A 388 17.17 -8.11 6.97
C ILE A 388 17.69 -9.51 7.29
N THR A 389 16.80 -10.51 7.38
CA THR A 389 17.13 -11.88 7.79
C THR A 389 16.83 -12.89 6.71
N ASN A 390 17.81 -13.74 6.40
CA ASN A 390 17.65 -14.94 5.57
C ASN A 390 17.83 -16.20 6.42
N ASN A 391 16.73 -16.91 6.66
CA ASN A 391 16.75 -18.22 7.31
C ASN A 391 16.62 -19.37 6.28
N GLY A 392 16.16 -19.06 5.06
CA GLY A 392 16.00 -20.02 3.99
C GLY A 392 17.29 -20.41 3.26
N ASN A 393 17.20 -21.40 2.37
CA ASN A 393 18.35 -21.97 1.66
C ASN A 393 18.61 -21.35 0.29
N ALA A 394 17.73 -20.46 -0.19
CA ALA A 394 17.90 -19.75 -1.45
C ALA A 394 18.67 -18.44 -1.28
N ASP A 395 19.07 -17.87 -2.41
CA ASP A 395 19.85 -16.64 -2.44
C ASP A 395 18.99 -15.44 -2.04
N LEU A 396 19.56 -14.58 -1.20
CA LEU A 396 19.03 -13.25 -0.91
C LEU A 396 19.93 -12.22 -1.57
N VAL A 397 19.35 -11.31 -2.34
CA VAL A 397 20.09 -10.23 -3.01
C VAL A 397 19.64 -8.90 -2.43
N ILE A 398 20.60 -8.06 -2.02
CA ILE A 398 20.30 -6.77 -1.36
C ILE A 398 21.03 -5.64 -2.09
N SER A 399 20.29 -4.57 -2.38
CA SER A 399 20.82 -3.25 -2.72
C SER A 399 20.24 -2.23 -1.75
N ASN A 400 21.08 -1.45 -1.08
CA ASN A 400 20.65 -0.44 -0.12
C ASN A 400 21.32 0.91 -0.40
N GLN A 401 20.51 1.94 -0.65
CA GLN A 401 20.91 3.35 -0.74
C GLN A 401 20.29 4.20 0.38
N GLY A 402 19.36 3.62 1.14
CA GLY A 402 18.70 4.26 2.28
C GLY A 402 19.21 3.75 3.62
N SER A 403 18.36 3.78 4.64
CA SER A 403 18.68 3.28 5.98
C SER A 403 18.11 1.88 6.21
N VAL A 404 18.88 1.04 6.91
CA VAL A 404 18.44 -0.27 7.40
C VAL A 404 18.78 -0.37 8.87
N GLY A 405 17.79 -0.71 9.69
CA GLY A 405 17.97 -0.91 11.12
C GLY A 405 18.64 -2.23 11.46
N LYS A 406 18.42 -2.70 12.69
CA LYS A 406 19.04 -3.92 13.23
C LYS A 406 17.98 -4.87 13.74
N ASP A 407 18.30 -6.17 13.71
CA ASP A 407 17.54 -7.20 14.38
C ASP A 407 17.74 -7.15 15.91
N GLU A 408 17.03 -8.01 16.64
CA GLU A 408 17.12 -8.13 18.09
C GLU A 408 18.52 -8.49 18.62
N ASN A 409 19.39 -9.05 17.75
CA ASN A 409 20.76 -9.40 18.06
C ASN A 409 21.76 -8.30 17.66
N GLY A 410 21.27 -7.17 17.14
CA GLY A 410 22.08 -6.03 16.71
C GLY A 410 22.68 -6.18 15.31
N ASN A 411 22.22 -7.14 14.50
CA ASN A 411 22.69 -7.32 13.13
C ASN A 411 21.82 -6.56 12.13
N THR A 412 22.45 -5.89 11.18
CA THR A 412 21.78 -5.25 10.05
C THR A 412 21.32 -6.28 9.02
N VAL A 413 22.18 -7.28 8.76
CA VAL A 413 21.91 -8.40 7.86
C VAL A 413 22.25 -9.70 8.56
N THR A 414 21.33 -10.65 8.56
CA THR A 414 21.51 -11.96 9.21
C THR A 414 21.33 -13.07 8.19
N ASN A 415 22.30 -13.98 8.09
CA ASN A 415 22.17 -15.21 7.32
C ASN A 415 22.27 -16.42 8.25
N ASN A 416 21.16 -17.11 8.48
CA ASN A 416 21.12 -18.35 9.26
C ASN A 416 20.98 -19.59 8.38
N GLY A 417 20.41 -19.43 7.18
CA GLY A 417 20.23 -20.52 6.22
C GLY A 417 21.51 -20.88 5.47
N SER A 418 21.44 -21.93 4.63
CA SER A 418 22.56 -22.32 3.77
C SER A 418 22.69 -21.49 2.50
N GLY A 419 21.69 -20.65 2.19
CA GLY A 419 21.69 -19.78 1.02
C GLY A 419 22.79 -18.72 1.07
N SER A 420 23.12 -18.15 -0.08
CA SER A 420 24.07 -17.02 -0.14
C SER A 420 23.35 -15.69 0.02
N VAL A 421 23.98 -14.75 0.70
CA VAL A 421 23.50 -13.36 0.76
C VAL A 421 24.44 -12.50 -0.07
N GLY A 422 23.95 -11.98 -1.19
CA GLY A 422 24.67 -11.09 -2.07
C GLY A 422 24.27 -9.63 -1.85
N ILE A 423 25.15 -8.85 -1.25
CA ILE A 423 25.01 -7.39 -1.15
C ILE A 423 25.63 -6.79 -2.42
N LYS A 424 24.79 -6.31 -3.35
CA LYS A 424 25.24 -5.71 -4.61
C LYS A 424 25.79 -4.31 -4.42
N ASP A 425 25.08 -3.51 -3.63
CA ASP A 425 25.49 -2.16 -3.29
C ASP A 425 24.93 -1.78 -1.93
N TRP A 426 25.72 -1.05 -1.14
CA TRP A 426 25.32 -0.58 0.16
C TRP A 426 25.95 0.77 0.48
N VAL A 427 25.11 1.78 0.73
CA VAL A 427 25.53 3.08 1.25
C VAL A 427 25.59 3.03 2.78
N VAL A 428 26.74 3.35 3.35
CA VAL A 428 26.96 3.45 4.79
C VAL A 428 26.99 4.93 5.18
N SER A 429 25.96 5.35 5.92
CA SER A 429 25.81 6.70 6.44
C SER A 429 26.56 6.92 7.75
N THR A 430 26.64 8.18 8.15
CA THR A 430 27.05 8.57 9.51
C THR A 430 25.81 8.98 10.30
N ASP A 431 25.64 8.41 11.48
CA ASP A 431 24.60 8.79 12.42
C ASP A 431 24.75 10.27 12.79
N LYS A 432 23.66 11.03 12.66
CA LYS A 432 23.67 12.49 12.80
C LYS A 432 23.87 12.96 14.24
N GLU A 433 23.49 12.15 15.22
CA GLU A 433 23.52 12.51 16.64
C GLU A 433 24.88 12.18 17.28
N THR A 434 25.46 11.04 16.91
CA THR A 434 26.71 10.51 17.45
C THR A 434 27.92 10.83 16.59
N GLY A 435 27.73 11.12 15.29
CA GLY A 435 28.80 11.35 14.33
C GLY A 435 29.59 10.10 13.97
N LYS A 436 29.07 8.91 14.29
CA LYS A 436 29.70 7.61 14.01
C LYS A 436 29.12 6.97 12.76
N LEU A 437 29.91 6.13 12.09
CA LEU A 437 29.43 5.30 10.99
C LEU A 437 28.33 4.34 11.47
N ASP A 438 27.26 4.25 10.69
CA ASP A 438 26.22 3.23 10.83
C ASP A 438 26.75 1.90 10.31
N THR A 439 27.66 1.28 11.06
CA THR A 439 28.31 0.03 10.67
C THR A 439 27.28 -1.03 10.29
N VAL A 440 27.44 -1.61 9.10
CA VAL A 440 26.68 -2.77 8.67
C VAL A 440 27.16 -3.97 9.46
N VAL A 441 26.31 -4.53 10.31
CA VAL A 441 26.65 -5.69 11.13
C VAL A 441 26.07 -6.94 10.48
N VAL A 442 26.94 -7.83 10.01
CA VAL A 442 26.53 -9.10 9.41
C VAL A 442 26.64 -10.24 10.42
N GLY A 443 25.51 -10.89 10.69
CA GLY A 443 25.38 -11.95 11.67
C GLY A 443 24.84 -13.26 11.13
N GLY A 444 24.58 -14.19 12.06
CA GLY A 444 24.02 -15.51 11.78
C GLY A 444 25.06 -16.61 11.55
N SER A 445 24.59 -17.86 11.59
CA SER A 445 25.43 -19.06 11.42
C SER A 445 26.01 -19.22 10.01
N GLY A 446 25.34 -18.65 9.02
CA GLY A 446 25.71 -18.67 7.60
C GLY A 446 26.42 -17.40 7.12
N LYS A 447 26.89 -16.53 8.02
CA LYS A 447 27.51 -15.24 7.65
C LYS A 447 28.73 -15.35 6.73
N ASP A 448 29.43 -16.49 6.76
CA ASP A 448 30.58 -16.74 5.87
C ASP A 448 30.17 -16.87 4.38
N ASN A 449 28.87 -17.10 4.12
CA ASN A 449 28.28 -17.13 2.78
C ASN A 449 27.75 -15.77 2.31
N VAL A 450 28.07 -14.69 3.03
CA VAL A 450 27.74 -13.32 2.63
C VAL A 450 28.84 -12.79 1.73
N LYS A 451 28.43 -12.21 0.58
CA LYS A 451 29.31 -11.57 -0.40
C LYS A 451 28.88 -10.14 -0.63
N VAL A 452 29.85 -9.24 -0.74
CA VAL A 452 29.62 -7.80 -0.88
C VAL A 452 30.33 -7.34 -2.14
N GLU A 453 29.58 -6.84 -3.11
CA GLU A 453 30.15 -6.36 -4.38
C GLU A 453 30.66 -4.93 -4.25
N ASN A 454 29.85 -4.03 -3.70
CA ASN A 454 30.19 -2.62 -3.54
C ASN A 454 29.70 -2.08 -2.18
N ILE A 455 30.54 -1.28 -1.54
CA ILE A 455 30.22 -0.44 -0.39
C ILE A 455 30.57 1.00 -0.73
N THR A 456 29.64 1.91 -0.46
CA THR A 456 29.86 3.36 -0.61
C THR A 456 29.72 4.02 0.75
N VAL A 457 30.76 4.71 1.22
CA VAL A 457 30.70 5.51 2.45
C VAL A 457 30.20 6.91 2.11
N ASP A 458 29.15 7.37 2.79
CA ASP A 458 28.68 8.75 2.67
C ASP A 458 29.65 9.70 3.37
N GLN A 459 30.29 10.59 2.59
CA GLN A 459 31.30 11.50 3.10
C GLN A 459 30.75 12.75 3.80
N SER A 460 29.44 12.98 3.77
CA SER A 460 28.84 14.27 4.17
C SER A 460 29.12 14.65 5.63
N ASN A 461 29.17 13.67 6.53
CA ASN A 461 29.43 13.86 7.96
C ASN A 461 30.47 12.88 8.51
N VAL A 462 31.25 12.25 7.63
CA VAL A 462 32.09 11.11 8.04
C VAL A 462 33.20 11.55 8.99
N ASN A 463 33.32 10.85 10.13
CA ASN A 463 34.49 10.94 10.97
C ASN A 463 35.63 10.11 10.34
N LEU A 464 36.62 10.78 9.77
CA LEU A 464 37.73 10.14 9.05
C LEU A 464 38.56 9.21 9.94
N ASP A 465 38.57 9.42 11.26
CA ASP A 465 39.27 8.54 12.21
C ASP A 465 38.63 7.13 12.25
N GLU A 466 37.38 7.00 11.82
CA GLU A 466 36.65 5.73 11.75
C GLU A 466 36.96 4.94 10.47
N LEU A 467 37.59 5.55 9.46
CA LEU A 467 37.92 4.90 8.18
C LEU A 467 39.25 4.12 8.21
N GLY A 468 39.77 3.78 9.40
CA GLY A 468 41.02 3.02 9.54
C GLY A 468 40.89 1.51 9.33
N ASN A 469 39.69 0.95 9.49
CA ASN A 469 39.45 -0.50 9.41
C ASN A 469 38.09 -0.81 8.79
N ILE A 470 38.03 -1.85 7.96
CA ILE A 470 36.80 -2.25 7.27
C ILE A 470 35.68 -2.60 8.26
N ASN A 471 36.01 -3.14 9.43
CA ASN A 471 35.04 -3.53 10.46
C ASN A 471 34.25 -2.34 11.04
N ASN A 472 34.70 -1.10 10.82
CA ASN A 472 33.96 0.09 11.21
C ASN A 472 32.87 0.45 10.18
N ILE A 473 33.01 -0.01 8.94
CA ILE A 473 32.06 0.20 7.84
C ILE A 473 31.13 -1.01 7.72
N ILE A 474 31.70 -2.21 7.67
CA ILE A 474 30.99 -3.48 7.62
C ILE A 474 31.74 -4.56 8.41
N SER A 475 31.05 -5.23 9.33
CA SER A 475 31.61 -6.22 10.22
C SER A 475 30.92 -7.58 10.08
N GLY A 476 31.61 -8.65 10.47
CA GLY A 476 31.06 -10.01 10.47
C GLY A 476 31.12 -10.73 9.12
N VAL A 477 31.56 -10.06 8.07
CA VAL A 477 31.82 -10.64 6.74
C VAL A 477 33.28 -11.07 6.63
N ASN A 478 33.54 -12.19 5.94
CA ASN A 478 34.91 -12.56 5.55
C ASN A 478 35.49 -11.49 4.62
N GLN A 479 36.65 -10.92 4.96
CA GLN A 479 37.28 -9.82 4.22
C GLN A 479 37.54 -10.15 2.74
N GLY A 480 37.81 -11.42 2.41
CA GLY A 480 37.98 -11.86 1.03
C GLY A 480 36.69 -11.87 0.19
N ASN A 481 35.53 -11.75 0.84
CA ASN A 481 34.22 -11.65 0.19
C ASN A 481 33.76 -10.18 0.00
N ILE A 482 34.59 -9.20 0.39
CA ILE A 482 34.31 -7.78 0.23
C ILE A 482 35.00 -7.28 -1.04
N GLY A 483 34.19 -6.76 -1.96
CA GLY A 483 34.60 -6.18 -3.23
C GLY A 483 35.05 -4.73 -3.09
N ASN A 484 34.44 -3.85 -3.89
CA ASN A 484 34.85 -2.46 -3.99
C ASN A 484 34.37 -1.65 -2.77
N ILE A 485 35.22 -0.76 -2.28
CA ILE A 485 34.86 0.22 -1.25
C ILE A 485 35.21 1.61 -1.77
N GLY A 486 34.23 2.51 -1.76
CA GLY A 486 34.36 3.87 -2.26
C GLY A 486 33.68 4.90 -1.36
N THR A 487 33.67 6.14 -1.82
CA THR A 487 32.93 7.26 -1.22
C THR A 487 32.02 7.90 -2.26
N ASN A 488 30.94 8.55 -1.84
CA ASN A 488 30.01 9.26 -2.73
C ASN A 488 30.45 10.70 -3.09
N GLY A 489 31.73 11.02 -2.88
CA GLY A 489 32.28 12.36 -3.06
C GLY A 489 32.70 12.75 -4.47
N GLY A 490 33.20 13.98 -4.60
CA GLY A 490 33.83 14.49 -5.82
C GLY A 490 35.23 13.94 -6.09
N GLY A 491 35.63 12.86 -5.39
CA GLY A 491 36.95 12.23 -5.50
C GLY A 491 38.02 12.78 -4.56
N GLU A 492 37.65 13.59 -3.57
CA GLU A 492 38.58 14.13 -2.58
C GLU A 492 39.12 13.06 -1.64
N ILE A 493 38.28 12.08 -1.31
CA ILE A 493 38.60 10.98 -0.42
C ILE A 493 38.59 9.70 -1.25
N SER A 494 39.75 9.07 -1.35
CA SER A 494 39.88 7.73 -1.95
C SER A 494 40.22 6.73 -0.86
N LEU A 495 39.56 5.57 -0.90
CA LEU A 495 39.76 4.48 0.02
C LEU A 495 40.47 3.33 -0.69
N SER A 496 41.54 2.82 -0.08
CA SER A 496 42.25 1.63 -0.54
C SER A 496 42.15 0.54 0.52
N PHE A 497 41.54 -0.59 0.15
CA PHE A 497 41.26 -1.71 1.03
C PHE A 497 42.28 -2.83 0.85
N ASP A 498 42.90 -3.24 1.96
CA ASP A 498 43.71 -4.45 2.01
C ASP A 498 42.90 -5.61 2.61
N PRO A 499 42.49 -6.61 1.79
CA PRO A 499 41.66 -7.73 2.23
C PRO A 499 42.38 -8.73 3.13
N ILE A 500 43.71 -8.64 3.29
CA ILE A 500 44.48 -9.53 4.19
C ILE A 500 44.48 -8.97 5.61
N THR A 501 44.63 -7.65 5.74
CA THR A 501 44.74 -6.99 7.06
C THR A 501 43.43 -6.35 7.51
N GLY A 502 42.48 -6.14 6.60
CA GLY A 502 41.25 -5.39 6.86
C GLY A 502 41.47 -3.89 7.00
N LYS A 503 42.68 -3.40 6.75
CA LYS A 503 43.03 -1.98 6.91
C LYS A 503 42.54 -1.19 5.70
N LEU A 504 41.97 -0.03 5.97
CA LEU A 504 41.72 0.99 4.96
C LEU A 504 42.80 2.06 5.03
N THR A 505 43.29 2.46 3.86
CA THR A 505 44.14 3.65 3.70
C THR A 505 43.31 4.73 3.04
N THR A 506 43.30 5.92 3.65
CA THR A 506 42.57 7.07 3.15
C THR A 506 43.55 8.03 2.48
N ASP A 507 43.34 8.29 1.20
CA ASP A 507 44.12 9.25 0.42
C ASP A 507 43.28 10.50 0.13
N PHE A 508 43.90 11.67 0.31
CA PHE A 508 43.24 12.96 0.10
C PHE A 508 43.74 13.64 -1.17
N ASN A 509 42.85 13.82 -2.14
CA ASN A 509 43.12 14.60 -3.34
C ASN A 509 42.37 15.94 -3.31
N LEU A 510 42.98 16.94 -2.70
CA LEU A 510 42.37 18.28 -2.64
C LEU A 510 42.17 18.88 -4.04
N ASN A 511 42.90 18.46 -5.07
CA ASN A 511 42.71 18.99 -6.42
C ASN A 511 41.43 18.47 -7.11
N ALA A 512 40.81 17.43 -6.56
CA ALA A 512 39.65 16.78 -7.16
C ALA A 512 38.36 17.61 -7.08
N SER A 513 38.26 18.59 -6.16
CA SER A 513 36.98 19.28 -5.93
C SER A 513 37.01 20.76 -5.60
N ILE A 514 35.80 21.33 -5.58
CA ILE A 514 35.49 22.70 -5.16
C ILE A 514 35.85 22.90 -3.68
N SER A 515 35.52 21.95 -2.80
CA SER A 515 35.88 22.01 -1.37
C SER A 515 37.40 22.03 -1.17
N GLY A 516 38.13 21.26 -1.96
CA GLY A 516 39.59 21.35 -1.94
C GLY A 516 40.12 22.69 -2.49
N ALA A 517 39.46 23.27 -3.50
CA ALA A 517 39.81 24.59 -4.04
C ALA A 517 39.58 25.73 -3.04
N THR A 518 38.46 25.70 -2.30
CA THR A 518 38.19 26.68 -1.24
C THR A 518 39.20 26.56 -0.10
N PHE A 519 39.55 25.34 0.31
CA PHE A 519 40.59 25.10 1.31
C PHE A 519 41.96 25.67 0.89
N ARG A 520 42.40 25.41 -0.35
CA ARG A 520 43.63 26.01 -0.90
C ARG A 520 43.58 27.54 -0.92
N SER A 521 42.43 28.12 -1.27
CA SER A 521 42.21 29.58 -1.28
C SER A 521 42.31 30.19 0.13
N LEU A 522 41.75 29.51 1.13
CA LEU A 522 41.85 29.90 2.54
C LEU A 522 43.28 29.86 3.04
N ILE A 523 44.03 28.78 2.77
CA ILE A 523 45.45 28.69 3.12
C ILE A 523 46.25 29.81 2.46
N SER A 524 46.02 30.05 1.18
CA SER A 524 46.68 31.12 0.43
C SER A 524 46.42 32.50 1.06
N THR A 525 45.17 32.79 1.41
CA THR A 525 44.78 34.05 2.07
C THR A 525 45.42 34.18 3.45
N THR A 526 45.38 33.13 4.26
CA THR A 526 45.96 33.11 5.62
C THR A 526 47.47 33.27 5.59
N SER A 527 48.15 32.55 4.69
CA SER A 527 49.60 32.68 4.48
C SER A 527 49.97 34.10 4.07
N ARG A 528 49.26 34.70 3.10
CA ARG A 528 49.46 36.10 2.70
C ARG A 528 49.27 37.08 3.86
N ARG A 529 48.26 36.86 4.71
CA ARG A 529 48.04 37.70 5.91
C ARG A 529 49.18 37.55 6.92
N SER A 530 49.67 36.34 7.18
CA SER A 530 50.81 36.10 8.06
C SER A 530 52.05 36.83 7.56
N THR A 531 52.40 36.65 6.28
CA THR A 531 53.56 37.32 5.69
C THR A 531 53.43 38.85 5.72
N PHE A 532 52.22 39.39 5.51
CA PHE A 532 51.98 40.83 5.65
C PHE A 532 52.22 41.30 7.09
N ILE A 533 51.67 40.59 8.09
CA ILE A 533 51.87 40.91 9.51
C ILE A 533 53.35 40.84 9.89
N ASP A 534 54.06 39.80 9.48
CA ASP A 534 55.50 39.63 9.76
C ASP A 534 56.32 40.80 9.19
N ASN A 535 56.00 41.23 7.96
CA ASN A 535 56.64 42.39 7.34
C ASN A 535 56.31 43.70 8.08
N VAL A 536 55.05 43.91 8.48
CA VAL A 536 54.64 45.10 9.24
C VAL A 536 55.30 45.12 10.62
N MET A 537 55.34 43.99 11.33
CA MET A 537 55.99 43.88 12.64
C MET A 537 57.50 44.03 12.53
N GLY A 538 58.14 43.42 11.52
CA GLY A 538 59.59 43.57 11.27
C GLY A 538 60.00 45.01 11.01
N ASN A 539 59.27 45.70 10.12
CA ASN A 539 59.50 47.13 9.85
C ASN A 539 59.23 48.00 11.08
N SER A 540 58.19 47.70 11.85
CA SER A 540 57.85 48.44 13.08
C SER A 540 58.90 48.22 14.18
N MET A 541 59.40 47.00 14.35
CA MET A 541 60.48 46.67 15.28
C MET A 541 61.81 47.30 14.90
N GLN A 542 62.17 47.32 13.61
CA GLN A 542 63.34 48.07 13.14
C GLN A 542 63.19 49.56 13.47
N THR A 543 62.02 50.14 13.19
CA THR A 543 61.73 51.54 13.49
C THR A 543 61.81 51.83 14.99
N PHE A 544 61.28 50.95 15.84
CA PHE A 544 61.38 51.06 17.30
C PHE A 544 62.81 50.91 17.80
N ALA A 545 63.60 49.97 17.27
CA ALA A 545 65.01 49.81 17.60
C ALA A 545 65.82 51.06 17.22
N LEU A 546 65.60 51.63 16.04
CA LEU A 546 66.21 52.89 15.59
C LEU A 546 65.78 54.09 16.43
N ALA A 547 64.50 54.17 16.83
CA ALA A 547 64.00 55.21 17.73
C ALA A 547 64.58 55.08 19.15
N SER A 548 64.77 53.87 19.65
CA SER A 548 65.39 53.61 20.96
C SER A 548 66.89 53.93 20.96
N SER A 549 67.62 53.61 19.88
CA SER A 549 69.06 53.92 19.76
C SER A 549 69.31 55.41 19.58
N SER A 550 68.47 56.11 18.80
CA SER A 550 68.53 57.57 18.65
C SER A 550 68.13 58.31 19.93
N LYS A 551 67.17 57.81 20.71
CA LYS A 551 66.85 58.33 22.05
C LYS A 551 67.96 58.05 23.07
N SER A 552 68.61 56.90 22.98
CA SER A 552 69.80 56.57 23.79
C SER A 552 70.99 57.47 23.45
N GLN A 553 71.19 57.77 22.16
CA GLN A 553 72.20 58.73 21.69
C GLN A 553 71.86 60.17 22.06
N SER A 554 70.59 60.59 22.02
CA SER A 554 70.19 61.95 22.41
C SER A 554 70.26 62.16 23.92
N ILE A 555 69.98 61.15 24.74
CA ILE A 555 70.21 61.19 26.20
C ILE A 555 71.73 61.28 26.48
N ALA A 556 72.55 60.45 25.83
CA ALA A 556 74.01 60.49 25.98
C ALA A 556 74.66 61.80 25.46
N MET A 557 74.05 62.47 24.47
CA MET A 557 74.49 63.79 24.00
C MET A 557 73.97 64.93 24.88
N SER A 558 72.81 64.78 25.54
CA SER A 558 72.30 65.79 26.48
C SER A 558 73.11 65.86 27.78
N GLU A 559 73.68 64.73 28.24
CA GLU A 559 74.59 64.71 29.40
C GLU A 559 75.96 65.34 29.11
N LYS A 560 76.41 65.40 27.85
CA LYS A 560 77.69 66.04 27.46
C LYS A 560 77.58 67.52 27.12
N GLY A 561 76.37 68.07 27.03
CA GLY A 561 76.15 69.49 26.71
C GLY A 561 76.09 70.43 27.91
N ASN A 562 76.33 69.93 29.13
CA ASN A 562 76.14 70.68 30.37
C ASN A 562 77.33 70.57 31.36
N LEU A 563 78.56 70.54 30.82
CA LEU A 563 79.81 70.64 31.59
C LEU A 563 80.77 71.66 30.97
#